data_AF-A0A0E3UY07-F1
#
_entry.id   AF-A0A0E3UY07-F1
#
_cell.length_a   1.000
_cell.length_b   1.000
_cell.length_c   1.000
_cell.angle_alpha   90.00
_cell.angle_beta   90.00
_cell.angle_gamma   90.00
#
_symmetry.space_group_name_H-M   'P 1'
#
loop_
_entity.id
_entity.type
_entity.pdbx_description
1 polymer ?
#
loop_
_entity_poly.entity_id
_entity_poly.type
_entity_poly.pdbx_seq_one_letter_code
_entity_poly.pdbx_strand_id
1 'polypeptide(L)'
;MNLTVGCKVEWTESVYTPYVEGKISNFIGERTITGRITAEGYAKKTNYHFFTIHVYGAEGVNAYEIEANSKIVRRGVVLYPKCRLISTPDNYEELVKEKAARKDNSSPVCYAQSKELREGFED
;
A
#
# COMPACT_ATOMS: atom_id res chain seq x y z
N MET A 1 -13.30 -4.97 -0.80
CA MET A 1 -12.21 -5.02 0.19
C MET A 1 -11.80 -3.59 0.54
N ASN A 2 -11.75 -3.22 1.83
CA ASN A 2 -11.27 -1.91 2.27
C ASN A 2 -9.90 -2.06 2.93
N LEU A 3 -8.84 -1.69 2.23
CA LEU A 3 -7.51 -1.64 2.83
C LEU A 3 -7.41 -0.41 3.73
N THR A 4 -6.94 -0.57 4.96
CA THR A 4 -6.72 0.51 5.92
C THR A 4 -5.33 0.40 6.53
N VAL A 5 -4.92 1.42 7.29
CA VAL A 5 -3.71 1.33 8.12
C VAL A 5 -3.79 0.11 9.04
N GLY A 6 -2.69 -0.62 9.17
CA GLY A 6 -2.57 -1.82 9.99
C GLY A 6 -2.88 -3.13 9.26
N CYS A 7 -3.54 -3.11 8.11
CA CYS A 7 -3.78 -4.31 7.31
C CYS A 7 -2.47 -4.93 6.84
N LYS A 8 -2.33 -6.25 7.04
CA LYS A 8 -1.28 -7.06 6.40
C LYS A 8 -1.79 -7.50 5.04
N VAL A 9 -1.02 -7.21 4.00
CA VAL A 9 -1.40 -7.44 2.61
C VAL A 9 -0.29 -8.19 1.87
N GLU A 10 -0.73 -8.96 0.89
CA GLU A 10 0.11 -9.59 -0.12
C GLU A 10 -0.43 -9.13 -1.47
N TRP A 11 0.42 -8.65 -2.37
CA TRP A 11 -0.01 -8.28 -3.71
C TRP A 11 1.02 -8.59 -4.76
N THR A 12 0.54 -8.86 -5.97
CA THR A 12 1.37 -9.15 -7.13
C THR A 12 1.43 -7.95 -8.07
N GLU A 13 2.63 -7.52 -8.43
CA GLU A 13 2.86 -6.45 -9.42
C GLU A 13 3.65 -6.96 -10.63
N SER A 14 3.30 -6.42 -11.81
CA SER A 14 4.00 -6.70 -13.06
C SER A 14 5.34 -5.96 -13.09
N VAL A 15 6.40 -6.70 -13.44
CA VAL A 15 7.77 -6.20 -13.58
C VAL A 15 8.08 -6.04 -15.06
N TYR A 16 8.65 -4.88 -15.40
CA TYR A 16 9.02 -4.53 -16.76
C TYR A 16 10.51 -4.20 -16.84
N THR A 17 11.07 -4.24 -18.05
CA THR A 17 12.44 -3.75 -18.27
C THR A 17 12.57 -2.29 -17.84
N PRO A 18 13.74 -1.89 -17.31
CA PRO A 18 13.99 -0.51 -16.92
C PRO A 18 13.58 0.47 -18.02
N TYR A 19 13.01 1.60 -17.61
CA TYR A 19 12.61 2.64 -18.53
C TYR A 19 13.84 3.19 -19.27
N VAL A 20 13.73 3.24 -20.59
CA VAL A 20 14.72 3.89 -21.46
C VAL A 20 13.93 4.80 -22.41
N GLU A 21 14.33 6.07 -22.50
CA GLU A 21 13.65 7.05 -23.36
C GLU A 21 13.60 6.57 -24.82
N GLY A 22 12.44 6.73 -25.46
CA GLY A 22 12.19 6.27 -26.82
C GLY A 22 12.04 4.76 -27.00
N LYS A 23 12.08 3.96 -25.92
CA LYS A 23 11.89 2.50 -25.97
C LYS A 23 10.66 2.05 -25.19
N ILE A 24 10.00 1.02 -25.69
CA ILE A 24 8.90 0.35 -25.00
C ILE A 24 9.50 -0.59 -23.95
N SER A 25 9.08 -0.46 -22.70
CA SER A 25 9.45 -1.41 -21.66
C SER A 25 8.76 -2.75 -21.89
N ASN A 26 9.54 -3.83 -21.90
CA ASN A 26 9.01 -5.18 -22.08
C ASN A 26 8.59 -5.77 -20.74
N PHE A 27 7.50 -6.52 -20.72
CA PHE A 27 7.09 -7.29 -19.55
C PHE A 27 8.08 -8.44 -19.31
N ILE A 28 8.60 -8.55 -18.09
CA ILE A 28 9.57 -9.57 -17.68
C ILE A 28 8.88 -10.69 -16.90
N GLY A 29 7.87 -10.34 -16.09
CA GLY A 29 7.13 -11.29 -15.27
C GLY A 29 6.50 -10.59 -14.07
N GLU A 30 6.20 -11.35 -13.03
CA GLU A 30 5.52 -10.82 -11.85
C GLU A 30 6.33 -11.05 -10.58
N ARG A 31 6.12 -10.17 -9.61
CA ARG A 31 6.59 -10.36 -8.23
C ARG A 31 5.48 -10.15 -7.24
N THR A 32 5.52 -10.93 -6.17
CA THR A 32 4.59 -10.84 -5.06
C THR A 32 5.31 -10.22 -3.87
N ILE A 33 4.71 -9.20 -3.27
CA ILE A 33 5.25 -8.48 -2.12
C ILE A 33 4.29 -8.66 -0.96
N THR A 34 4.83 -8.95 0.22
CA THR A 34 4.07 -9.01 1.46
C THR A 34 4.51 -7.89 2.39
N GLY A 35 3.56 -7.22 3.02
CA GLY A 35 3.85 -6.13 3.95
C GLY A 35 2.64 -5.70 4.77
N ARG A 36 2.82 -4.65 5.57
CA ARG A 36 1.76 -4.03 6.36
C ARG A 36 1.59 -2.56 5.98
N ILE A 37 0.36 -2.14 5.77
CA ILE A 37 0.04 -0.74 5.49
C ILE A 37 0.30 0.07 6.76
N THR A 38 1.18 1.06 6.69
CA THR A 38 1.54 1.95 7.81
C THR A 38 0.93 3.34 7.69
N ALA A 39 0.60 3.75 6.46
CA ALA A 39 -0.13 4.99 6.20
C ALA A 39 -0.93 4.89 4.91
N GLU A 40 -1.97 5.70 4.78
CA GLU A 40 -2.66 5.92 3.51
C GLU A 40 -2.88 7.41 3.26
N GLY A 41 -3.19 7.80 2.02
CA GLY A 41 -3.39 9.22 1.69
C GLY A 41 -4.08 9.43 0.36
N TYR A 42 -4.76 10.56 0.22
CA TYR A 42 -5.50 10.92 -0.99
C TYR A 42 -4.97 12.21 -1.60
N ALA A 43 -4.32 12.11 -2.76
CA ALA A 43 -3.92 13.30 -3.51
C ALA A 43 -5.15 13.92 -4.20
N LYS A 44 -5.69 15.00 -3.62
CA LYS A 44 -6.83 15.77 -4.14
C LYS A 44 -6.70 16.14 -5.62
N LYS A 45 -5.53 16.64 -6.05
CA LYS A 45 -5.31 17.14 -7.42
C LYS A 45 -5.44 16.06 -8.49
N THR A 46 -5.01 14.84 -8.19
CA THR A 46 -4.98 13.72 -9.14
C THR A 46 -6.04 12.65 -8.84
N ASN A 47 -6.80 12.82 -7.75
CA ASN A 47 -7.73 11.85 -7.20
C ASN A 47 -7.10 10.46 -6.99
N TYR A 48 -5.82 10.43 -6.62
CA TYR A 48 -5.10 9.17 -6.39
C TYR A 48 -5.06 8.83 -4.91
N HIS A 49 -5.38 7.57 -4.63
CA HIS A 49 -5.20 6.97 -3.32
C HIS A 49 -3.84 6.27 -3.27
N PHE A 50 -3.11 6.44 -2.18
CA PHE A 50 -1.79 5.84 -1.96
C PHE A 50 -1.74 5.14 -0.62
N PHE A 51 -0.93 4.08 -0.57
CA PHE A 51 -0.60 3.33 0.63
C PHE A 51 0.91 3.32 0.82
N THR A 52 1.36 3.61 2.04
CA THR A 52 2.71 3.34 2.48
C THR A 52 2.71 1.98 3.16
N ILE A 53 3.60 1.10 2.72
CA ILE A 53 3.66 -0.30 3.13
C ILE A 53 5.06 -0.58 3.67
N HIS A 54 5.12 -1.11 4.88
CA HIS A 54 6.34 -1.69 5.43
C HIS A 54 6.47 -3.13 4.93
N VAL A 55 7.55 -3.41 4.21
CA VAL A 55 7.73 -4.68 3.50
C VAL A 55 8.34 -5.73 4.42
N TYR A 56 7.76 -6.93 4.40
CA TYR A 56 8.29 -8.09 5.11
C TYR A 56 9.10 -9.00 4.19
N GLY A 57 8.73 -9.07 2.91
CA GLY A 57 9.47 -9.84 1.92
C GLY A 57 8.84 -9.73 0.54
N ALA A 58 9.56 -10.24 -0.45
CA ALA A 58 9.11 -10.35 -1.82
C ALA A 58 9.61 -11.65 -2.44
N GLU A 59 8.87 -12.15 -3.43
CA GLU A 59 9.20 -13.34 -4.21
C GLU A 59 8.83 -13.14 -5.68
N GLY A 60 9.45 -13.93 -6.57
CA GLY A 60 9.26 -13.82 -8.02
C GLY A 60 10.33 -12.98 -8.72
N VAL A 61 9.98 -12.39 -9.86
CA VAL A 61 10.91 -11.69 -10.76
C VAL A 61 11.46 -10.44 -10.09
N ASN A 62 12.79 -10.29 -10.06
CA ASN A 62 13.47 -9.15 -9.45
C ASN A 62 13.03 -8.86 -8.00
N ALA A 63 12.64 -9.90 -7.25
CA ALA A 63 12.27 -9.75 -5.84
C ALA A 63 13.43 -9.25 -4.99
N TYR A 64 14.67 -9.56 -5.36
CA TYR A 64 15.89 -9.08 -4.69
C TYR A 64 16.04 -7.55 -4.72
N GLU A 65 15.34 -6.84 -5.62
CA GLU A 65 15.32 -5.37 -5.65
C GLU A 65 14.41 -4.76 -4.58
N ILE A 66 13.56 -5.58 -3.95
CA ILE A 66 12.71 -5.17 -2.85
C ILE A 66 13.41 -5.51 -1.54
N GLU A 67 13.96 -4.47 -0.90
CA GLU A 67 14.60 -4.62 0.40
C GLU A 67 13.58 -4.95 1.49
N ALA A 68 13.83 -6.01 2.26
CA ALA A 68 13.03 -6.35 3.42
C ALA A 68 13.18 -5.28 4.51
N ASN A 69 12.13 -5.04 5.30
CA ASN A 69 12.04 -3.95 6.29
C ASN A 69 12.17 -2.53 5.70
N SER A 70 11.99 -2.39 4.37
CA SER A 70 11.90 -1.08 3.73
C SER A 70 10.46 -0.56 3.71
N LYS A 71 10.31 0.73 3.40
CA LYS A 71 9.02 1.38 3.18
C LYS A 71 8.83 1.63 1.68
N ILE A 72 7.70 1.21 1.15
CA ILE A 72 7.34 1.47 -0.24
C ILE A 72 5.98 2.15 -0.34
N VAL A 73 5.82 3.02 -1.33
CA VAL A 73 4.55 3.67 -1.64
C VAL A 73 3.96 3.04 -2.88
N ARG A 74 2.66 2.71 -2.83
CA ARG A 74 1.90 2.17 -3.96
C ARG A 74 0.56 2.88 -4.10
N ARG A 75 0.16 3.11 -5.35
CA ARG A 75 -1.18 3.62 -5.66
C ARG A 75 -2.21 2.52 -5.43
N GLY A 76 -3.39 2.90 -4.93
CA GLY A 76 -4.51 1.98 -4.76
C GLY A 76 -4.88 1.27 -6.06
N VAL A 77 -4.83 1.95 -7.21
CA VAL A 77 -5.11 1.32 -8.52
C VAL A 77 -4.15 0.18 -8.87
N VAL A 78 -2.93 0.20 -8.34
CA VAL A 78 -1.94 -0.88 -8.52
C VAL A 78 -2.14 -1.97 -7.47
N LEU A 79 -2.46 -1.57 -6.23
CA LEU A 79 -2.59 -2.48 -5.11
C LEU A 79 -3.89 -3.31 -5.20
N TYR A 80 -5.05 -2.67 -5.29
CA TYR A 80 -6.37 -3.32 -5.17
C TYR A 80 -6.60 -4.53 -6.11
N PRO A 81 -6.22 -4.50 -7.41
CA PRO A 81 -6.62 -5.56 -8.34
C PRO A 81 -6.05 -6.95 -8.01
N LYS A 82 -4.83 -7.01 -7.49
CA LYS A 82 -4.10 -8.27 -7.21
C LYS A 82 -3.69 -8.38 -5.73
N CYS A 83 -4.38 -7.65 -4.86
CA CYS A 83 -4.11 -7.68 -3.43
C CYS A 83 -4.99 -8.71 -2.74
N ARG A 84 -4.36 -9.50 -1.87
CA ARG A 84 -4.98 -10.37 -0.89
C ARG A 84 -4.75 -9.80 0.50
N LEU A 85 -5.83 -9.62 1.25
CA LEU A 85 -5.77 -9.25 2.67
C LEU A 85 -5.40 -10.49 3.48
N ILE A 86 -4.27 -10.43 4.19
CA ILE A 86 -3.77 -11.53 5.02
C ILE A 86 -4.32 -11.45 6.44
N SER A 87 -4.32 -10.24 7.01
CA SER A 87 -4.93 -9.98 8.31
C SER A 87 -5.30 -8.51 8.47
N THR A 88 -6.23 -8.25 9.37
CA THR A 88 -6.68 -6.91 9.76
C THR A 88 -6.19 -6.57 11.16
N PRO A 89 -6.04 -5.27 11.49
CA PRO A 89 -5.83 -4.86 12.88
C PRO A 89 -7.13 -5.03 13.70
N ASP A 90 -7.02 -5.03 15.03
CA ASP A 90 -8.17 -5.26 15.93
C ASP A 90 -9.25 -4.18 15.81
N ASN A 91 -8.84 -2.95 15.52
CA ASN A 91 -9.71 -1.77 15.33
C ASN A 91 -10.17 -1.57 13.87
N TYR A 92 -10.13 -2.60 13.03
CA TYR A 92 -10.38 -2.49 11.60
C TYR A 92 -11.72 -1.85 11.24
N GLU A 93 -12.80 -2.23 11.93
CA GLU A 93 -14.14 -1.69 11.67
C GLU A 93 -14.23 -0.18 11.92
N GLU A 94 -13.52 0.33 12.93
CA GLU A 94 -13.45 1.75 13.24
C GLU A 94 -12.67 2.50 12.15
N LEU A 95 -11.53 1.94 11.72
CA LEU A 95 -10.72 2.50 10.65
C LEU A 95 -11.48 2.56 9.32
N VAL A 96 -12.30 1.54 9.01
CA VAL A 96 -13.16 1.53 7.83
C VAL A 96 -14.23 2.63 7.91
N LYS A 97 -14.88 2.80 9.06
CA LYS A 97 -15.86 3.88 9.29
C LYS A 97 -15.21 5.26 9.16
N GLU A 98 -14.07 5.48 9.80
CA GLU A 98 -13.30 6.73 9.73
C GLU A 98 -12.90 7.01 8.27
N LYS A 99 -12.49 5.99 7.52
CA LYS A 99 -12.14 6.12 6.10
C LYS A 99 -13.35 6.49 5.23
N ALA A 100 -14.50 5.86 5.47
CA ALA A 100 -15.73 6.17 4.74
C ALA A 100 -16.17 7.62 4.99
N ALA A 101 -16.12 8.08 6.25
CA ALA A 101 -16.43 9.47 6.62
C ALA A 101 -15.44 10.49 6.01
N ARG A 102 -14.18 10.10 5.84
CA ARG A 102 -13.14 10.95 5.22
C ARG A 102 -13.28 11.14 3.71
N LYS A 103 -14.09 10.32 3.02
CA LYS A 103 -14.30 10.46 1.58
C LYS A 103 -14.88 11.84 1.22
N ASP A 104 -15.54 12.50 2.18
CA ASP A 104 -16.07 13.87 2.04
C ASP A 104 -15.05 14.97 2.36
N ASN A 105 -13.90 14.66 3.00
CA ASN A 105 -12.88 15.61 3.47
C ASN A 105 -11.46 15.12 3.12
N SER A 106 -11.13 15.03 1.83
CA SER A 106 -9.86 14.46 1.35
C SER A 106 -8.63 15.30 1.73
N SER A 107 -7.73 14.84 2.60
CA SER A 107 -6.44 15.51 2.89
C SER A 107 -5.27 14.72 2.27
N PRO A 108 -4.20 15.38 1.79
CA PRO A 108 -3.09 14.73 1.07
C PRO A 108 -2.28 13.70 1.87
N VAL A 109 -2.38 13.69 3.21
CA VAL A 109 -1.71 12.70 4.07
C VAL A 109 -2.70 12.29 5.16
N CYS A 110 -3.04 11.01 5.27
CA CYS A 110 -4.03 10.50 6.23
C CYS A 110 -3.35 9.61 7.26
N TYR A 111 -2.96 10.20 8.38
CA TYR A 111 -2.76 9.45 9.61
C TYR A 111 -4.12 9.27 10.31
N ALA A 112 -4.29 8.21 11.11
CA ALA A 112 -5.41 8.11 12.05
C ALA A 112 -5.47 9.38 12.92
N GLN A 113 -6.67 9.94 13.11
CA GLN A 113 -6.84 11.20 13.84
C GLN A 113 -6.58 11.06 15.35
N SER A 114 -6.84 9.90 15.95
CA SER A 114 -6.51 9.64 17.35
C SER A 114 -5.12 9.03 17.49
N LYS A 115 -4.38 9.50 18.50
CA LYS A 115 -3.03 9.02 18.84
C LYS A 115 -3.06 7.58 19.38
N GLU A 116 -4.15 7.20 20.06
CA GLU A 116 -4.35 5.86 20.64
C GLU A 116 -4.45 4.76 19.57
N LEU A 117 -4.99 5.05 18.37
CA LEU A 117 -5.02 4.08 17.26
C LEU A 117 -3.64 3.89 16.58
N ARG A 118 -2.62 4.64 17.00
CA ARG A 118 -1.22 4.51 16.55
C ARG A 118 -0.35 3.70 17.51
N GLU A 119 -0.84 3.32 18.69
CA GLU A 119 -0.08 2.48 19.61
C GLU A 119 0.26 1.14 18.93
N GLY A 120 1.55 0.80 18.88
CA GLY A 120 2.08 -0.37 18.16
C GLY A 120 2.59 -0.11 16.73
N PHE A 121 2.68 1.16 16.31
CA PHE A 121 3.39 1.57 15.09
C PHE A 121 4.68 2.37 15.36
N GLU A 122 4.90 2.77 16.61
CA GLU A 122 6.14 3.36 17.12
C GLU A 122 6.82 2.32 18.04
N ASP A 123 7.49 1.37 17.39
CA ASP A 123 8.74 0.67 17.73
C ASP A 123 8.83 -0.63 16.90
#